data_AF-A0A7S1JJ85-F1
#
_entry.id   AF-A0A7S1JJ85-F1
#
_cell.length_a   1.000
_cell.length_b   1.000
_cell.length_c   1.000
_cell.angle_alpha   90.00
_cell.angle_beta   90.00
_cell.angle_gamma   90.00
#
_symmetry.space_group_name_H-M   'P 1'
#
loop_
_entity.id
_entity.type
_entity.pdbx_description
1 polymer ?
#
loop_
_entity_poly.entity_id
_entity_poly.type
_entity_poly.pdbx_seq_one_letter_code
_entity_poly.pdbx_strand_id
1 'polypeptide(L)'
;MRASCSLLWICVISCASFHPTCASAPFDFLGTCLFPYGYIFNDTKVGGLSGLAYRPDTDRFYAIPDERHDPHFHRIAIDVHNGKLEDGRVTFDQVVRLGESAIGASGQHFDPEGIGWLGDRLAVSTEPHYV
;
A
#
# COMPACT_ATOMS: atom_id res chain seq x y z
N MET A 1 -63.57 46.81 8.51
CA MET A 1 -62.30 47.07 9.23
C MET A 1 -61.37 45.90 8.95
N ARG A 2 -60.24 46.13 8.26
CA ARG A 2 -59.30 45.06 7.85
C ARG A 2 -58.28 44.85 8.98
N ALA A 3 -58.30 43.70 9.63
CA ALA A 3 -57.23 43.26 10.51
C ALA A 3 -56.28 42.39 9.68
N SER A 4 -55.14 42.95 9.29
CA SER A 4 -54.04 42.18 8.69
C SER A 4 -53.12 41.74 9.82
N CYS A 5 -53.20 40.46 10.17
CA CYS A 5 -52.35 39.83 11.17
C CYS A 5 -51.05 39.38 10.47
N SER A 6 -49.98 40.16 10.61
CA SER A 6 -48.64 39.79 10.13
C SER A 6 -48.00 38.83 11.12
N LEU A 7 -47.94 37.53 10.79
CA LEU A 7 -47.11 36.58 11.52
C LEU A 7 -45.65 36.71 11.06
N LEU A 8 -44.81 37.22 11.94
CA LEU A 8 -43.37 37.24 11.78
C LEU A 8 -42.83 35.80 11.98
N TRP A 9 -42.37 35.16 10.92
CA TRP A 9 -41.69 33.86 10.98
C TRP A 9 -40.25 34.06 11.46
N ILE A 10 -40.00 33.79 12.74
CA ILE A 10 -38.64 33.68 13.28
C ILE A 10 -38.07 32.33 12.81
N CYS A 11 -37.21 32.38 11.80
CA CYS A 11 -36.42 31.23 11.38
C CYS A 11 -35.29 31.03 12.40
N VAL A 12 -35.51 30.16 13.40
CA VAL A 12 -34.46 29.72 14.30
C VAL A 12 -33.53 28.83 13.50
N ILE A 13 -32.45 29.40 12.98
CA ILE A 13 -31.38 28.64 12.33
C ILE A 13 -30.69 27.84 13.43
N SER A 14 -31.17 26.62 13.64
CA SER A 14 -30.46 25.63 14.43
C SER A 14 -29.13 25.37 13.74
N CYS A 15 -28.05 25.84 14.35
CA CYS A 15 -26.70 25.51 13.95
C CYS A 15 -26.48 24.03 14.29
N ALA A 16 -27.03 23.14 13.47
CA ALA A 16 -26.74 21.72 13.51
C ALA A 16 -25.22 21.59 13.40
N SER A 17 -24.60 21.22 14.51
CA SER A 17 -23.16 21.04 14.59
C SER A 17 -22.82 19.87 13.69
N PHE A 18 -22.39 20.17 12.47
CA PHE A 18 -21.75 19.23 11.57
C PHE A 18 -20.48 18.75 12.28
N HIS A 19 -20.60 17.68 13.04
CA HIS A 19 -19.46 16.90 13.47
C HIS A 19 -19.18 15.98 12.28
N PRO A 20 -18.11 16.21 11.50
CA PRO A 20 -17.66 15.17 10.61
C PRO A 20 -17.25 14.01 11.52
N THR A 21 -18.15 13.05 11.73
CA THR A 21 -17.73 11.73 12.17
C THR A 21 -16.83 11.25 11.05
N CYS A 22 -15.52 11.29 11.31
CA CYS A 22 -14.56 10.49 10.57
C CYS A 22 -15.01 9.05 10.80
N ALA A 23 -15.94 8.57 9.97
CA ALA A 23 -16.40 7.21 10.00
C ALA A 23 -15.16 6.39 9.66
N SER A 24 -14.51 5.80 10.65
CA SER A 24 -13.50 4.79 10.39
C SER A 24 -14.26 3.69 9.66
N ALA A 25 -13.99 3.52 8.37
CA ALA A 25 -14.40 2.30 7.70
C ALA A 25 -13.88 1.15 8.58
N PRO A 26 -14.74 0.24 9.06
CA PRO A 26 -14.26 -0.90 9.82
C PRO A 26 -13.29 -1.65 8.93
N PHE A 27 -12.06 -1.83 9.39
CA PHE A 27 -11.09 -2.70 8.74
C PHE A 27 -11.21 -4.07 9.39
N ASP A 28 -11.52 -5.09 8.58
CA ASP A 28 -11.51 -6.47 9.04
C ASP A 28 -10.11 -7.04 8.84
N PHE A 29 -9.44 -7.34 9.94
CA PHE A 29 -8.14 -7.98 9.89
C PHE A 29 -8.28 -9.41 9.35
N LEU A 30 -7.70 -9.64 8.16
CA LEU A 30 -7.84 -10.92 7.45
C LEU A 30 -6.90 -12.00 8.01
N GLY A 31 -5.78 -11.62 8.65
CA GLY A 31 -4.81 -12.56 9.20
C GLY A 31 -3.37 -12.14 8.95
N THR A 32 -2.43 -13.00 9.37
CA THR A 32 -0.98 -12.83 9.18
C THR A 32 -0.40 -14.14 8.68
N CYS A 33 0.63 -14.07 7.83
CA CYS A 33 1.52 -15.17 7.51
C CYS A 33 2.94 -14.77 7.94
N LEU A 34 3.59 -15.58 8.77
CA LEU A 34 4.93 -15.30 9.28
C LEU A 34 5.99 -16.12 8.56
N PHE A 35 7.06 -15.45 8.11
CA PHE A 35 8.28 -16.11 7.63
C PHE A 35 9.35 -16.06 8.72
N PRO A 36 10.17 -17.12 8.88
CA PRO A 36 11.22 -17.12 9.89
C PRO A 36 12.25 -16.02 9.59
N TYR A 37 12.88 -15.50 10.64
CA TYR A 37 13.96 -14.53 10.46
C TYR A 37 15.07 -15.11 9.57
N GLY A 38 15.52 -14.32 8.60
CA GLY A 38 16.52 -14.76 7.63
C GLY A 38 16.00 -15.73 6.58
N TYR A 39 14.68 -15.82 6.38
CA TYR A 39 14.10 -16.56 5.27
C TYR A 39 14.72 -16.10 3.93
N ILE A 40 15.19 -17.06 3.15
CA ILE A 40 15.83 -16.83 1.85
C ILE A 40 14.94 -17.41 0.76
N PHE A 41 14.74 -16.63 -0.30
CA PHE A 41 14.11 -17.07 -1.53
C PHE A 41 14.99 -16.68 -2.71
N ASN A 42 15.36 -17.64 -3.56
CA ASN A 42 16.24 -17.45 -4.73
C ASN A 42 17.47 -16.56 -4.42
N ASP A 43 18.22 -16.94 -3.38
CA ASP A 43 19.44 -16.27 -2.91
C ASP A 43 19.26 -14.82 -2.43
N THR A 44 18.02 -14.40 -2.20
CA THR A 44 17.70 -13.08 -1.64
C THR A 44 16.97 -13.22 -0.30
N LYS A 45 17.31 -12.36 0.65
CA LYS A 45 16.64 -12.32 1.95
C LYS A 45 15.27 -11.68 1.80
N VAL A 46 14.25 -12.39 2.25
CA VAL A 46 12.90 -11.85 2.38
C VAL A 46 12.79 -11.19 3.75
N GLY A 47 12.89 -9.87 3.80
CA GLY A 47 12.75 -9.09 5.03
C GLY A 47 12.83 -7.60 4.77
N GLY A 48 12.42 -6.79 5.75
CA GLY A 48 12.43 -5.33 5.61
C GLY A 48 11.56 -4.83 4.46
N LEU A 49 10.40 -5.44 4.23
CA LEU A 49 9.51 -5.04 3.12
C LEU A 49 8.95 -3.64 3.38
N SER A 50 9.24 -2.70 2.47
CA SER A 50 8.78 -1.30 2.56
C SER A 50 7.61 -0.98 1.63
N GLY A 51 7.43 -1.74 0.55
CA GLY A 51 6.35 -1.50 -0.41
C GLY A 51 5.69 -2.77 -0.94
N LEU A 52 4.41 -2.65 -1.32
CA LEU A 52 3.61 -3.71 -1.91
C LEU A 52 2.69 -3.16 -3.01
N ALA A 53 2.71 -3.75 -4.20
CA ALA A 53 1.85 -3.37 -5.32
C ALA A 53 1.07 -4.57 -5.86
N TYR A 54 -0.24 -4.43 -5.99
CA TYR A 54 -1.11 -5.46 -6.59
C TYR A 54 -1.24 -5.28 -8.10
N ARG A 55 -1.20 -6.40 -8.84
CA ARG A 55 -1.38 -6.47 -10.29
C ARG A 55 -2.57 -7.38 -10.66
N PRO A 56 -3.73 -6.83 -11.06
CA PRO A 56 -4.97 -7.60 -11.25
C PRO A 56 -4.97 -8.64 -12.37
N ASP A 57 -4.26 -8.40 -13.47
CA ASP A 57 -4.20 -9.30 -14.63
C ASP A 57 -3.48 -10.63 -14.34
N THR A 58 -2.60 -10.62 -13.34
CA THR A 58 -1.85 -11.83 -12.91
C THR A 58 -2.27 -12.33 -11.54
N ASP A 59 -3.09 -11.56 -10.82
CA ASP A 59 -3.42 -11.78 -9.42
C ASP A 59 -2.15 -11.99 -8.57
N ARG A 60 -1.23 -11.03 -8.68
CA ARG A 60 0.06 -11.07 -7.99
C ARG A 60 0.34 -9.76 -7.28
N PHE A 61 1.04 -9.89 -6.16
CA PHE A 61 1.63 -8.79 -5.43
C PHE A 61 3.12 -8.70 -5.75
N TYR A 62 3.64 -7.48 -5.70
CA TYR A 62 5.02 -7.17 -5.96
C TYR A 62 5.54 -6.44 -4.73
N ALA A 63 6.45 -7.06 -3.99
CA ALA A 63 6.99 -6.52 -2.75
C ALA A 63 8.43 -6.08 -2.94
N ILE A 64 8.75 -4.90 -2.41
CA ILE A 64 10.12 -4.37 -2.43
C ILE A 64 10.66 -4.32 -0.99
N PRO A 65 11.84 -4.90 -0.72
CA PRO A 65 12.55 -4.73 0.53
C PRO A 65 13.35 -3.43 0.55
N ASP A 66 13.55 -2.87 1.73
CA ASP A 66 14.59 -1.89 2.08
C ASP A 66 15.97 -2.59 2.03
N GLU A 67 16.40 -2.95 0.82
CA GLU A 67 17.71 -3.51 0.53
C GLU A 67 18.42 -2.67 -0.53
N ARG A 68 19.57 -2.11 -0.13
CA ARG A 68 20.29 -1.07 -0.87
C ARG A 68 21.39 -1.63 -1.73
N HIS A 69 21.97 -2.76 -1.34
CA HIS A 69 23.16 -3.33 -1.98
C HIS A 69 22.81 -4.29 -3.11
N ASP A 70 21.71 -5.04 -2.97
CA ASP A 70 21.15 -5.90 -4.01
C ASP A 70 19.68 -5.50 -4.23
N PRO A 71 19.38 -4.37 -4.88
CA PRO A 71 18.02 -3.91 -5.04
C PRO A 71 17.21 -4.89 -5.89
N HIS A 72 16.11 -5.37 -5.35
CA HIS A 72 15.26 -6.36 -6.01
C HIS A 72 13.80 -6.17 -5.61
N PHE A 73 12.89 -6.83 -6.31
CA PHE A 73 11.54 -7.04 -5.82
C PHE A 73 11.16 -8.51 -5.94
N HIS A 74 10.27 -8.93 -5.06
CA HIS A 74 9.64 -10.23 -5.09
C HIS A 74 8.28 -10.14 -5.78
N ARG A 75 7.94 -11.14 -6.57
CA ARG A 75 6.54 -11.41 -6.90
C ARG A 75 6.00 -12.47 -5.95
N ILE A 76 4.79 -12.22 -5.47
CA ILE A 76 4.15 -12.93 -4.37
C ILE A 76 2.71 -13.27 -4.79
N ALA A 77 2.29 -14.49 -4.51
CA ALA A 77 0.88 -14.86 -4.49
C ALA A 77 0.38 -14.88 -3.04
N ILE A 78 -0.77 -14.25 -2.80
CA ILE A 78 -1.43 -14.21 -1.49
C ILE A 78 -2.83 -14.80 -1.68
N ASP A 79 -3.06 -15.98 -1.10
CA ASP A 79 -4.36 -16.64 -1.11
C ASP A 79 -5.18 -16.25 0.13
N VAL A 80 -6.19 -15.41 -0.06
CA VAL A 80 -7.17 -15.08 0.98
C VAL A 80 -8.45 -15.85 0.69
N HIS A 81 -8.69 -16.91 1.46
CA HIS A 81 -9.87 -17.76 1.29
C HIS A 81 -10.89 -17.48 2.40
N ASN A 82 -12.17 -17.31 2.03
CA ASN A 82 -13.27 -17.01 2.96
C ASN A 82 -13.00 -15.83 3.91
N GLY A 83 -12.32 -14.80 3.41
CA GLY A 83 -11.97 -13.61 4.19
C GLY A 83 -10.89 -13.86 5.25
N LYS A 84 -10.07 -14.91 5.10
CA LYS A 84 -8.97 -15.22 6.02
C LYS A 84 -7.67 -15.47 5.29
N LEU A 85 -6.59 -14.94 5.87
CA LEU A 85 -5.21 -15.25 5.53
C LEU A 85 -4.65 -16.18 6.61
N GLU A 86 -4.33 -17.40 6.21
CA GLU A 86 -3.75 -18.43 7.08
C GLU A 86 -2.25 -18.58 6.80
N ASP A 87 -1.52 -19.18 7.73
CA ASP A 87 -0.10 -19.50 7.52
C ASP A 87 0.10 -20.39 6.28
N GLY A 88 1.15 -20.12 5.51
CA GLY A 88 1.48 -20.85 4.28
C GLY A 88 0.67 -20.45 3.04
N ARG A 89 -0.24 -19.47 3.16
CA ARG A 89 -1.02 -18.92 2.03
C ARG A 89 -0.31 -17.82 1.25
N VAL A 90 0.88 -17.42 1.70
CA VAL A 90 1.75 -16.46 1.01
C VAL A 90 2.90 -17.24 0.40
N THR A 91 3.09 -17.11 -0.92
CA THR A 91 4.15 -17.80 -1.65
C THR A 91 4.93 -16.84 -2.53
N PHE A 92 6.24 -17.01 -2.55
CA PHE A 92 7.15 -16.27 -3.42
C PHE A 92 7.33 -17.07 -4.72
N ASP A 93 7.12 -16.43 -5.86
CA ASP A 93 7.21 -17.11 -7.17
C ASP A 93 8.32 -16.54 -8.07
N GLN A 94 8.78 -15.32 -7.81
CA GLN A 94 9.86 -14.71 -8.58
C GLN A 94 10.65 -13.68 -7.77
N VAL A 95 11.93 -13.52 -8.13
CA VAL A 95 12.78 -12.39 -7.75
C VAL A 95 13.22 -11.69 -9.03
N VAL A 96 13.17 -10.36 -9.03
CA VAL A 96 13.71 -9.53 -10.11
C VAL A 96 14.68 -8.53 -9.50
N ARG A 97 15.96 -8.62 -9.88
CA ARG A 97 16.97 -7.63 -9.51
C ARG A 97 16.82 -6.39 -10.37
N LEU A 98 16.91 -5.23 -9.73
CA LEU A 98 16.83 -3.92 -10.37
C LEU A 98 18.23 -3.52 -10.83
N GLY A 99 18.41 -3.39 -12.14
CA GLY A 99 19.66 -2.89 -12.71
C GLY A 99 19.73 -1.36 -12.69
N GLU A 100 20.94 -0.83 -12.90
CA GLU A 100 21.23 0.62 -12.98
C GLU A 100 20.41 1.38 -14.03
N SER A 101 19.80 0.69 -15.01
CA SER A 101 18.95 1.30 -16.04
C SER A 101 17.46 1.30 -15.69
N ALA A 102 17.03 0.40 -14.80
CA ALA A 102 15.68 0.39 -14.24
C ALA A 102 15.53 1.46 -13.15
N ILE A 103 16.64 1.76 -12.49
CA ILE A 103 16.79 2.82 -11.50
C ILE A 103 17.27 4.03 -12.29
N GLY A 104 16.49 5.10 -12.44
CA GLY A 104 16.88 6.29 -13.21
C GLY A 104 18.06 7.09 -12.64
N ALA A 105 18.92 6.47 -11.84
CA ALA A 105 19.92 7.10 -11.00
C ALA A 105 21.27 6.40 -11.16
N SER A 106 21.95 6.67 -12.29
CA SER A 106 23.38 6.38 -12.37
C SER A 106 24.11 7.16 -11.28
N GLY A 107 24.71 6.48 -10.31
CA GLY A 107 25.54 7.09 -9.26
C GLY A 107 24.79 7.61 -8.02
N GLN A 108 23.50 7.30 -7.81
CA GLN A 108 22.84 7.54 -6.51
C GLN A 108 22.65 6.25 -5.73
N HIS A 109 22.77 6.34 -4.40
CA HIS A 109 22.39 5.25 -3.50
C HIS A 109 20.89 4.99 -3.65
N PHE A 110 20.55 3.73 -3.90
CA PHE A 110 19.17 3.29 -4.04
C PHE A 110 18.65 2.85 -2.67
N ASP A 111 17.65 3.56 -2.19
CA ASP A 111 16.93 3.28 -0.94
C ASP A 111 15.44 3.17 -1.24
N PRO A 112 14.94 1.97 -1.55
CA PRO A 112 13.59 1.79 -2.05
C PRO A 112 12.55 1.85 -0.93
N GLU A 113 11.57 2.74 -1.09
CA GLU A 113 10.51 2.97 -0.08
C GLU A 113 9.10 2.69 -0.60
N GLY A 114 8.95 2.43 -1.90
CA GLY A 114 7.65 2.19 -2.48
C GLY A 114 7.71 1.55 -3.85
N ILE A 115 6.65 0.84 -4.21
CA ILE A 115 6.49 0.20 -5.51
C ILE A 115 5.04 0.32 -5.95
N GLY A 116 4.80 0.53 -7.25
CA GLY A 116 3.46 0.76 -7.78
C GLY A 116 3.37 0.65 -9.29
N TRP A 117 2.19 0.34 -9.81
CA TRP A 117 1.94 0.21 -11.25
C TRP A 117 1.57 1.56 -11.87
N LEU A 118 2.22 1.90 -12.99
CA LEU A 118 1.92 3.01 -13.87
C LEU A 118 1.59 2.46 -15.26
N GLY A 119 0.31 2.16 -15.49
CA GLY A 119 -0.11 1.37 -16.64
C GLY A 119 0.58 0.01 -16.62
N ASP A 120 1.25 -0.36 -17.71
CA ASP A 120 1.99 -1.64 -17.80
C ASP A 120 3.40 -1.60 -17.18
N ARG A 121 3.83 -0.46 -16.65
CA ARG A 121 5.16 -0.28 -16.07
C ARG A 121 5.10 -0.38 -14.56
N LEU A 122 6.07 -1.08 -13.98
CA LEU A 122 6.29 -1.06 -12.54
C LEU A 122 7.23 0.10 -12.23
N ALA A 123 6.81 0.99 -11.35
CA ALA A 123 7.60 2.10 -10.86
C ALA A 123 8.04 1.81 -9.42
N VAL A 124 9.26 2.21 -9.10
CA VAL A 124 9.82 2.16 -7.75
C VAL A 124 10.14 3.58 -7.31
N SER A 125 9.70 3.93 -6.11
CA SER A 125 10.08 5.16 -5.44
C SER A 125 11.29 4.90 -4.55
N THR A 126 12.27 5.78 -4.61
CA THR A 126 13.50 5.68 -3.83
C THR A 126 13.86 7.03 -3.23
N GLU A 127 14.40 7.02 -2.01
CA GLU A 127 14.88 8.23 -1.34
C GLU A 127 16.34 8.53 -1.70
N PRO A 128 16.70 9.82 -1.88
CA PRO A 128 18.09 10.20 -2.06
C PRO A 128 18.84 10.06 -0.73
N HIS A 129 19.90 9.25 -0.75
CA HIS A 129 20.85 9.22 0.35
C HIS A 129 21.89 10.32 0.20
N TYR A 130 21.79 11.34 1.05
CA TYR A 130 22.87 12.31 1.24
C TYR A 130 23.93 11.66 2.14
N VAL A 131 25.08 11.35 1.56
CA VAL A 131 26.32 11.02 2.28
C VAL A 131 27.11 12.28 2.59
#